data_AF-A0A2C1F8P9-F1
#
_entry.id   AF-A0A2C1F8P9-F1
#
_cell.length_a   1.000
_cell.length_b   1.000
_cell.length_c   1.000
_cell.angle_alpha   90.00
_cell.angle_beta   90.00
_cell.angle_gamma   90.00
#
_symmetry.space_group_name_H-M   'P 1'
#
loop_
_entity.id
_entity.type
_entity.pdbx_description
1 polymer ?
#
loop_
_entity_poly.entity_id
_entity_poly.type
_entity_poly.pdbx_seq_one_letter_code
_entity_poly.pdbx_strand_id
1 'polypeptide(L)'
;MRIIYIHEQCIPELTKSIVSIGAFDGVHKGHQAVIKNAVEKAKELKITNVVYTFDPPPRSYFQGAQILTPVEEKVKRLQNLGVEHVVVIRFDESYITKSASCFVQDLKRLNPVDIYIGQDFRFGKNREGNIGLLREHFNISIVKDVCCEEGERISSTRIRNYVCHGELQKSSSLLGWSFKTI
;
A
#
# COMPACT_ATOMS: atom_id res chain seq x y z
N MET A 1 15.87 -7.83 -11.87
CA MET A 1 14.72 -7.62 -10.95
C MET A 1 15.22 -7.91 -9.54
N ARG A 2 15.35 -6.89 -8.69
CA ARG A 2 15.92 -7.03 -7.33
C ARG A 2 14.85 -6.61 -6.34
N ILE A 3 14.12 -7.60 -5.84
CA ILE A 3 13.11 -7.38 -4.81
C ILE A 3 13.87 -7.32 -3.49
N ILE A 4 14.04 -6.11 -2.97
CA ILE A 4 14.66 -5.92 -1.67
C ILE A 4 13.54 -5.91 -0.65
N TYR A 5 13.43 -6.99 0.12
CA TYR A 5 12.68 -6.98 1.38
C TYR A 5 13.48 -6.13 2.36
N ILE A 6 13.02 -4.91 2.61
CA ILE A 6 13.63 -4.07 3.65
C ILE A 6 12.81 -4.24 4.91
N HIS A 7 13.18 -5.22 5.71
CA HIS A 7 12.77 -5.29 7.11
C HIS A 7 13.60 -4.27 7.89
N GLU A 8 13.01 -3.09 8.12
CA GLU A 8 13.41 -2.02 9.07
C GLU A 8 14.83 -1.43 9.02
N GLN A 9 15.87 -2.20 8.68
CA GLN A 9 17.25 -1.86 9.05
C GLN A 9 17.91 -0.81 8.17
N CYS A 10 17.30 -0.40 7.05
CA CYS A 10 17.47 0.91 6.42
C CYS A 10 16.64 0.99 5.14
N ILE A 11 15.75 1.98 5.03
CA ILE A 11 15.13 2.32 3.74
C ILE A 11 16.27 2.66 2.76
N PRO A 12 16.34 2.04 1.58
CA PRO A 12 17.42 2.26 0.64
C PRO A 12 17.41 3.71 0.17
N GLU A 13 18.61 4.23 -0.07
CA GLU A 13 18.76 5.47 -0.82
C GLU A 13 18.65 5.16 -2.30
N LEU A 14 17.64 5.71 -2.96
CA LEU A 14 17.40 5.56 -4.39
C LEU A 14 17.70 6.87 -5.10
N THR A 15 18.10 6.76 -6.37
CA THR A 15 18.42 7.94 -7.18
C THR A 15 17.19 8.65 -7.69
N LYS A 16 16.15 7.94 -8.15
CA LYS A 16 14.81 8.44 -8.51
C LYS A 16 13.82 7.29 -8.49
N SER A 17 12.61 7.52 -8.02
CA SER A 17 11.56 6.50 -8.07
C SER A 17 10.15 7.05 -8.30
N ILE A 18 9.21 6.16 -8.66
CA ILE A 18 7.78 6.36 -8.44
C ILE A 18 7.36 5.51 -7.26
N VAL A 19 6.71 6.10 -6.27
CA VAL A 19 6.34 5.41 -5.04
C VAL A 19 4.83 5.25 -4.97
N SER A 20 4.35 4.06 -4.60
CA SER A 20 2.97 3.86 -4.17
C SER A 20 2.93 3.47 -2.70
N ILE A 21 2.01 4.06 -1.93
CA ILE A 21 1.97 3.90 -0.46
C ILE A 21 0.63 3.39 0.00
N GLY A 22 0.63 2.35 0.83
CA GLY A 22 -0.60 1.83 1.44
C GLY A 22 -0.40 0.55 2.25
N ALA A 23 -1.40 0.24 3.08
CA ALA A 23 -1.44 -1.04 3.79
C ALA A 23 -1.53 -2.24 2.85
N PHE A 24 -2.19 -2.05 1.70
CA PHE A 24 -2.33 -3.02 0.62
C PHE A 24 -2.81 -4.42 1.05
N ASP A 25 -3.48 -4.54 2.20
CA ASP A 25 -4.03 -5.80 2.69
C ASP A 25 -5.18 -6.29 1.79
N GLY A 26 -5.05 -7.52 1.28
CA GLY A 26 -5.92 -8.06 0.21
C GLY A 26 -5.44 -7.73 -1.21
N VAL A 27 -4.59 -6.72 -1.42
CA VAL A 27 -4.20 -6.25 -2.77
C VAL A 27 -5.41 -6.22 -3.75
N HIS A 28 -6.54 -5.67 -3.29
CA HIS A 28 -7.80 -5.69 -4.02
C HIS A 28 -7.79 -4.77 -5.23
N LYS A 29 -8.83 -4.79 -6.08
CA LYS A 29 -8.91 -3.98 -7.32
C LYS A 29 -8.61 -2.49 -7.10
N GLY A 30 -9.09 -1.90 -6.00
CA GLY A 30 -8.70 -0.53 -5.59
C GLY A 30 -7.19 -0.35 -5.35
N HIS A 31 -6.54 -1.23 -4.59
CA HIS A 31 -5.09 -1.21 -4.40
C HIS A 31 -4.33 -1.42 -5.73
N GLN A 32 -4.79 -2.36 -6.54
CA GLN A 32 -4.21 -2.64 -7.85
C GLN A 32 -4.25 -1.41 -8.75
N ALA A 33 -5.29 -0.59 -8.70
CA ALA A 33 -5.34 0.66 -9.44
C ALA A 33 -4.23 1.62 -8.98
N VAL A 34 -4.05 1.82 -7.67
CA VAL A 34 -2.95 2.67 -7.15
C VAL A 34 -1.60 2.20 -7.65
N ILE A 35 -1.33 0.89 -7.52
CA ILE A 35 -0.05 0.28 -7.86
C ILE A 35 0.19 0.30 -9.38
N LYS A 36 -0.80 -0.04 -10.19
CA LYS A 36 -0.66 -0.06 -11.66
C LYS A 36 -0.36 1.32 -12.22
N ASN A 37 -1.04 2.37 -11.74
CA ASN A 37 -0.74 3.74 -12.17
C ASN A 37 0.71 4.13 -11.84
N ALA A 38 1.20 3.77 -10.65
CA ALA A 38 2.60 4.01 -10.27
C ALA A 38 3.60 3.23 -11.16
N VAL A 39 3.32 1.95 -11.43
CA VAL A 39 4.16 1.09 -12.29
C VAL A 39 4.17 1.61 -13.73
N GLU A 40 3.02 2.01 -14.27
CA GLU A 40 2.91 2.59 -15.61
C GLU A 40 3.70 3.89 -15.72
N LYS A 41 3.60 4.78 -14.72
CA LYS A 41 4.36 6.02 -14.72
C LYS A 41 5.86 5.80 -14.63
N ALA A 42 6.29 4.84 -13.82
CA ALA A 42 7.70 4.47 -13.70
C ALA A 42 8.27 3.94 -15.02
N LYS A 43 7.49 3.12 -15.74
CA LYS A 43 7.84 2.61 -17.08
C LYS A 43 7.95 3.74 -18.11
N GLU A 44 7.01 4.68 -18.12
CA GLU A 44 7.03 5.86 -19.00
C GLU A 44 8.32 6.67 -18.79
N LEU A 45 8.68 6.92 -17.53
CA LEU A 45 9.85 7.71 -17.15
C LEU A 45 11.16 6.90 -17.13
N LYS A 46 11.10 5.58 -17.35
CA LYS A 46 12.24 4.65 -17.25
C LYS A 46 12.99 4.76 -15.92
N ILE A 47 12.26 4.87 -14.82
CA ILE A 47 12.79 4.89 -13.44
C ILE A 47 12.18 3.77 -12.61
N THR A 48 12.77 3.49 -11.46
CA THR A 48 12.33 2.42 -10.55
C THR A 48 10.97 2.70 -9.94
N ASN A 49 10.12 1.67 -9.83
CA ASN A 49 8.91 1.74 -9.02
C ASN A 49 9.07 1.05 -7.65
N VAL A 50 8.47 1.64 -6.63
CA VAL A 50 8.54 1.17 -5.24
C VAL A 50 7.14 1.12 -4.63
N VAL A 51 6.82 0.00 -3.97
CA VAL A 51 5.69 -0.08 -3.05
C VAL A 51 6.19 0.09 -1.63
N TYR A 52 5.64 1.05 -0.91
CA TYR A 52 5.84 1.25 0.53
C TYR A 52 4.61 0.71 1.28
N THR A 53 4.79 -0.35 2.06
CA THR A 53 3.70 -1.07 2.73
C THR A 53 4.06 -1.50 4.16
N PHE A 54 3.12 -2.14 4.83
CA PHE A 54 3.17 -2.41 6.28
C PHE A 54 2.86 -3.87 6.57
N ASP A 55 3.55 -4.43 7.56
CA ASP A 55 3.25 -5.75 8.11
C ASP A 55 3.42 -5.78 9.65
N PRO A 56 2.39 -6.16 10.43
CA PRO A 56 1.03 -6.42 9.99
C PRO A 56 0.36 -5.16 9.40
N PRO A 57 -0.76 -5.29 8.66
CA PRO A 57 -1.55 -4.14 8.24
C PRO A 57 -1.99 -3.30 9.45
N PRO A 58 -1.94 -1.95 9.42
CA PRO A 58 -2.24 -1.10 10.57
C PRO A 58 -3.57 -1.38 11.24
N ARG A 59 -4.59 -1.73 10.45
CA ARG A 59 -5.92 -2.04 10.98
C ARG A 59 -5.96 -3.39 11.71
N SER A 60 -5.16 -4.35 11.28
CA SER A 60 -4.99 -5.61 12.00
C SER A 60 -4.30 -5.37 13.33
N TYR A 61 -3.23 -4.56 13.33
CA TYR A 61 -2.54 -4.14 14.56
C TYR A 61 -3.46 -3.42 15.55
N PHE A 62 -4.16 -2.36 15.13
CA PHE A 62 -4.97 -1.53 16.04
C PHE A 62 -6.30 -2.15 16.46
N GLN A 63 -6.92 -3.00 15.62
CA GLN A 63 -8.30 -3.46 15.81
C GLN A 63 -8.43 -4.98 15.86
N GLY A 64 -7.32 -5.72 15.84
CA GLY A 64 -7.34 -7.19 15.72
C GLY A 64 -8.03 -7.68 14.44
N ALA A 65 -8.13 -6.83 13.41
CA ALA A 65 -8.80 -7.20 12.18
C ALA A 65 -8.07 -8.35 11.48
N GLN A 66 -8.82 -9.30 10.93
CA GLN A 66 -8.27 -10.42 10.17
C GLN A 66 -7.37 -9.92 9.03
N ILE A 67 -6.16 -10.47 8.93
CA ILE A 67 -5.25 -10.21 7.81
C ILE A 67 -5.81 -10.93 6.59
N LEU A 68 -6.04 -10.19 5.50
CA LEU A 68 -6.56 -10.76 4.25
C LEU A 68 -5.45 -11.42 3.44
N THR A 69 -4.22 -10.94 3.54
CA THR A 69 -3.12 -11.49 2.76
C THR A 69 -1.83 -11.49 3.58
N PRO A 70 -1.28 -12.68 3.92
CA PRO A 70 0.02 -12.80 4.55
C PRO A 70 1.09 -12.05 3.75
N VAL A 71 2.14 -11.59 4.42
CA VAL A 71 3.15 -10.71 3.80
C VAL A 71 3.80 -11.34 2.56
N GLU A 72 4.05 -12.65 2.58
CA GLU A 72 4.64 -13.39 1.47
C GLU A 72 3.72 -13.36 0.24
N GLU A 73 2.44 -13.63 0.43
CA GLU A 73 1.44 -13.61 -0.63
C GLU A 73 1.16 -12.18 -1.11
N LYS A 74 1.17 -11.19 -0.21
CA LYS A 74 1.06 -9.76 -0.54
C LYS A 74 2.21 -9.38 -1.47
N VAL A 75 3.45 -9.72 -1.13
CA VAL A 75 4.62 -9.42 -1.97
C VAL A 75 4.53 -10.13 -3.31
N LYS A 76 4.16 -11.41 -3.36
CA LYS A 76 3.95 -12.14 -4.62
C LYS A 76 2.92 -11.47 -5.53
N ARG A 77 1.85 -10.92 -4.95
CA ARG A 77 0.83 -10.17 -5.70
C ARG A 77 1.34 -8.84 -6.22
N LEU A 78 2.11 -8.11 -5.42
CA LEU A 78 2.78 -6.88 -5.86
C LEU A 78 3.73 -7.16 -7.04
N GLN A 79 4.49 -8.26 -6.99
CA GLN A 79 5.34 -8.70 -8.09
C GLN A 79 4.55 -8.94 -9.39
N ASN A 80 3.41 -9.63 -9.29
CA ASN A 80 2.55 -9.89 -10.46
C ASN A 80 1.95 -8.61 -11.06
N LEU A 81 1.93 -7.49 -10.32
CA LEU A 81 1.53 -6.18 -10.82
C LEU A 81 2.69 -5.41 -11.49
N GLY A 82 3.89 -5.99 -11.53
CA GLY A 82 5.08 -5.37 -12.13
C GLY A 82 5.89 -4.53 -11.15
N VAL A 83 5.73 -4.74 -9.85
CA VAL A 83 6.47 -3.99 -8.83
C VAL A 83 7.94 -4.43 -8.76
N GLU A 84 8.87 -3.47 -8.79
CA GLU A 84 10.31 -3.76 -8.77
C GLU A 84 10.89 -3.83 -7.36
N HIS A 85 10.46 -2.94 -6.47
CA HIS A 85 10.90 -2.88 -5.07
C HIS A 85 9.72 -2.82 -4.10
N VAL A 86 9.81 -3.54 -2.98
CA VAL A 86 8.79 -3.52 -1.92
C VAL A 86 9.45 -3.23 -0.58
N VAL A 87 9.19 -2.04 -0.04
CA VAL A 87 9.56 -1.68 1.33
C VAL A 87 8.45 -2.17 2.25
N VAL A 88 8.75 -3.18 3.08
CA VAL A 88 7.82 -3.72 4.06
C VAL A 88 8.22 -3.24 5.44
N ILE A 89 7.48 -2.25 5.93
CA ILE A 89 7.69 -1.69 7.25
C ILE A 89 7.01 -2.57 8.28
N ARG A 90 7.75 -2.95 9.32
CA ARG A 90 7.14 -3.61 10.48
C ARG A 90 6.26 -2.59 11.21
N PHE A 91 4.99 -2.91 11.39
CA PHE A 91 4.02 -2.04 12.04
C PHE A 91 3.83 -2.49 13.50
N ASP A 92 4.70 -2.01 14.37
CA ASP A 92 4.73 -2.36 15.80
C ASP A 92 4.68 -1.13 16.72
N GLU A 93 4.89 -1.35 18.02
CA GLU A 93 4.89 -0.30 19.05
C GLU A 93 5.90 0.82 18.74
N SER A 94 7.05 0.49 18.16
CA SER A 94 8.04 1.49 17.80
C SER A 94 7.52 2.36 16.64
N TYR A 95 6.92 1.73 15.63
CA TYR A 95 6.46 2.43 14.44
C TYR A 95 5.26 3.34 14.71
N ILE A 96 4.33 2.97 15.60
CA ILE A 96 3.18 3.82 15.92
C ILE A 96 3.55 5.14 16.61
N THR A 97 4.76 5.22 17.21
CA THR A 97 5.27 6.46 17.80
C THR A 97 5.93 7.39 16.78
N LYS A 98 6.16 6.91 15.55
CA LYS A 98 6.84 7.66 14.49
C LYS A 98 6.02 8.88 14.06
N SER A 99 6.61 10.06 14.14
CA SER A 99 5.97 11.31 13.72
C SER A 99 5.79 11.36 12.20
N ALA A 100 4.90 12.25 11.74
CA ALA A 100 4.74 12.53 10.32
C ALA A 100 6.04 13.06 9.69
N SER A 101 6.82 13.85 10.41
CA SER A 101 8.13 14.33 9.96
C SER A 101 9.10 13.17 9.72
N CYS A 102 9.20 12.22 10.66
CA CYS A 102 10.02 11.03 10.46
C CYS A 102 9.57 10.20 9.26
N PHE A 103 8.26 10.07 9.02
CA PHE A 103 7.73 9.40 7.83
C PHE A 103 8.10 10.13 6.53
N VAL A 104 8.09 11.47 6.51
CA VAL A 104 8.55 12.25 5.36
C VAL A 104 10.05 12.03 5.10
N GLN A 105 10.88 11.97 6.14
CA GLN A 105 12.32 11.71 5.98
C GLN A 105 12.59 10.32 5.42
N ASP A 106 11.84 9.31 5.86
CA ASP A 106 11.86 7.97 5.28
C ASP A 106 11.58 8.00 3.77
N LEU A 107 10.53 8.73 3.35
CA LEU A 107 10.18 8.85 1.94
C LEU A 107 11.24 9.60 1.12
N LYS A 108 11.92 10.60 1.70
CA LYS A 108 13.00 11.32 1.00
C LYS A 108 14.14 10.40 0.57
N ARG A 109 14.43 9.33 1.32
CA ARG A 109 15.44 8.33 0.96
C ARG A 109 15.11 7.60 -0.35
N LEU A 110 13.83 7.44 -0.65
CA LEU A 110 13.38 6.82 -1.91
C LEU A 110 13.45 7.78 -3.12
N ASN A 111 13.75 9.07 -2.88
CA ASN A 111 13.76 10.14 -3.88
C ASN A 111 12.59 10.08 -4.89
N PRO A 112 11.34 10.17 -4.42
CA PRO A 112 10.17 10.05 -5.27
C PRO A 112 10.04 11.24 -6.23
N VAL A 113 9.86 10.95 -7.52
CA VAL A 113 9.44 11.93 -8.53
C VAL A 113 7.94 12.22 -8.39
N ASP A 114 7.15 11.18 -8.08
CA ASP A 114 5.72 11.26 -7.77
C ASP A 114 5.32 10.14 -6.80
N ILE A 115 4.31 10.41 -5.98
CA ILE A 115 3.77 9.46 -5.01
C ILE A 115 2.29 9.20 -5.29
N TYR A 116 1.96 7.93 -5.50
CA TYR A 116 0.61 7.44 -5.75
C TYR A 116 -0.03 6.93 -4.46
N ILE A 117 -1.19 7.50 -4.11
CA ILE A 117 -1.96 7.15 -2.91
C ILE A 117 -3.46 7.18 -3.18
N GLY A 118 -4.22 6.51 -2.31
CA GLY A 118 -5.67 6.66 -2.26
C GLY A 118 -6.08 7.98 -1.58
N GLN A 119 -7.32 8.41 -1.83
CA GLN A 119 -7.86 9.70 -1.37
C GLN A 119 -7.94 9.89 0.16
N ASP A 120 -7.97 8.79 0.93
CA ASP A 120 -8.10 8.84 2.40
C ASP A 120 -6.76 8.62 3.14
N PHE A 121 -5.64 8.77 2.44
CA PHE A 121 -4.33 8.47 3.01
C PHE A 121 -4.01 9.34 4.25
N ARG A 122 -3.53 8.69 5.30
CA ARG A 122 -3.09 9.28 6.56
C ARG A 122 -1.87 8.53 7.07
N PHE A 123 -0.99 9.23 7.78
CA PHE A 123 0.27 8.68 8.29
C PHE A 123 0.73 9.43 9.55
N GLY A 124 1.84 8.97 10.13
CA GLY A 124 2.38 9.51 11.37
C GLY A 124 1.56 9.13 12.61
N LYS A 125 2.16 9.39 13.77
CA LYS A 125 1.56 9.19 15.08
C LYS A 125 0.17 9.84 15.13
N ASN A 126 -0.82 9.10 15.63
CA ASN A 126 -2.21 9.54 15.73
C ASN A 126 -2.82 10.07 14.42
N ARG A 127 -2.30 9.65 13.25
CA ARG A 127 -2.78 10.07 11.92
C ARG A 127 -2.67 11.59 11.71
N GLU A 128 -1.69 12.24 12.34
CA GLU A 128 -1.45 13.69 12.22
C GLU A 128 -1.09 14.10 10.78
N GLY A 129 -0.44 13.21 10.02
CA GLY A 129 -0.08 13.40 8.63
C GLY A 129 -1.25 13.14 7.67
N ASN A 130 -1.39 14.01 6.67
CA ASN A 130 -2.40 13.94 5.63
C ASN A 130 -1.83 14.30 4.25
N ILE A 131 -2.65 14.21 3.21
CA ILE A 131 -2.22 14.49 1.84
C ILE A 131 -1.69 15.93 1.66
N GLY A 132 -2.27 16.90 2.37
CA GLY A 132 -1.80 18.29 2.37
C GLY A 132 -0.35 18.39 2.84
N LEU A 133 -0.04 17.76 3.98
CA LEU A 133 1.34 17.73 4.50
C LEU A 133 2.31 17.04 3.53
N LEU A 134 1.90 15.97 2.84
CA LEU A 134 2.75 15.34 1.84
C LEU A 134 3.04 16.24 0.63
N ARG A 135 2.07 17.06 0.21
CA ARG A 135 2.22 17.99 -0.92
C ARG A 135 3.21 19.11 -0.65
N GLU A 136 3.48 19.44 0.61
CA GLU A 136 4.54 20.38 0.99
C GLU A 136 5.94 19.84 0.67
N HIS A 137 6.07 18.53 0.46
CA HIS A 137 7.37 17.86 0.28
C HIS A 137 7.52 17.11 -1.04
N PHE A 138 6.42 16.65 -1.65
CA PHE A 138 6.45 15.77 -2.81
C PHE A 138 5.32 16.07 -3.79
N ASN A 139 5.50 15.67 -5.05
CA ASN A 139 4.39 15.54 -5.99
C ASN A 139 3.51 14.36 -5.57
N ILE A 140 2.19 14.58 -5.57
CA ILE A 140 1.21 13.58 -5.14
C ILE A 140 0.15 13.36 -6.22
N SER A 141 0.07 12.12 -6.68
CA SER A 141 -0.99 11.61 -7.54
C SER A 141 -2.04 10.84 -6.72
N ILE A 142 -3.25 11.39 -6.65
CA ILE A 142 -4.38 10.72 -5.98
C ILE A 142 -5.09 9.83 -6.99
N VAL A 143 -5.16 8.54 -6.69
CA VAL A 143 -5.95 7.59 -7.47
C VAL A 143 -7.35 7.50 -6.87
N LYS A 144 -8.36 7.73 -7.72
CA LYS A 144 -9.77 7.64 -7.34
C LYS A 144 -10.10 6.23 -6.87
N ASP A 145 -11.06 6.15 -5.96
CA ASP A 145 -11.58 4.86 -5.51
C ASP A 145 -12.17 4.07 -6.69
N VAL A 146 -11.93 2.75 -6.67
CA VAL A 146 -12.54 1.81 -7.61
C VAL A 146 -13.85 1.31 -7.01
N CYS A 147 -14.93 1.37 -7.78
CA CYS A 147 -16.23 0.78 -7.42
C CYS A 147 -16.41 -0.59 -8.07
N CYS A 148 -17.20 -1.46 -7.43
CA CYS A 148 -17.70 -2.68 -8.05
C CYS A 148 -18.85 -2.38 -9.02
N GLU A 149 -19.38 -3.41 -9.67
CA GLU A 149 -20.46 -3.28 -10.67
C GLU A 149 -21.73 -2.67 -10.07
N GLU A 150 -21.94 -2.89 -8.77
CA GLU A 150 -23.02 -2.31 -7.97
C GLU A 150 -22.79 -0.83 -7.59
N GLY A 151 -21.70 -0.21 -8.05
CA GLY A 151 -21.36 1.18 -7.77
C GLY A 151 -20.74 1.43 -6.39
N GLU A 152 -20.56 0.40 -5.57
CA GLU A 152 -20.00 0.54 -4.22
C GLU A 152 -18.47 0.49 -4.21
N ARG A 153 -17.84 1.36 -3.42
CA ARG A 153 -16.37 1.41 -3.26
C ARG A 153 -15.79 0.07 -2.81
N ILE A 154 -14.77 -0.41 -3.50
CA ILE A 154 -14.01 -1.61 -3.11
C ILE A 154 -13.03 -1.25 -1.98
N SER A 155 -13.09 -1.97 -0.86
CA SER A 155 -12.19 -1.76 0.28
C SER A 155 -11.92 -3.05 1.07
N SER A 156 -10.77 -3.11 1.77
CA SER A 156 -10.47 -4.22 2.69
C SER A 156 -11.52 -4.39 3.80
N THR A 157 -12.28 -3.35 4.18
CA THR A 157 -13.38 -3.48 5.15
C THR A 157 -14.49 -4.37 4.59
N ARG A 158 -14.98 -4.06 3.39
CA ARG A 158 -16.05 -4.85 2.73
C ARG A 158 -15.60 -6.28 2.46
N ILE A 159 -14.35 -6.44 2.02
CA ILE A 159 -13.78 -7.77 1.77
C ILE A 159 -13.73 -8.59 3.06
N ARG A 160 -13.28 -8.02 4.19
CA ARG A 160 -13.31 -8.71 5.48
C ARG A 160 -14.73 -9.09 5.89
N ASN A 161 -15.70 -8.20 5.70
CA ASN A 161 -17.10 -8.51 5.98
C ASN A 161 -17.58 -9.73 5.18
N TYR A 162 -17.29 -9.80 3.88
CA TYR A 162 -17.63 -10.99 3.07
C TYR A 162 -16.91 -12.24 3.55
N VAL A 163 -15.62 -12.15 3.89
CA VAL A 163 -14.86 -13.29 4.43
C VAL A 163 -15.47 -13.79 5.74
N CYS A 164 -15.82 -12.90 6.67
CA CYS A 164 -16.43 -13.26 7.95
C CYS A 164 -17.80 -13.96 7.80
N HIS A 165 -18.53 -13.69 6.73
CA HIS A 165 -19.83 -14.32 6.44
C HIS A 165 -19.71 -15.55 5.51
N GLY A 166 -18.49 -15.99 5.18
CA GLY A 166 -18.27 -17.12 4.27
C GLY A 166 -18.57 -16.83 2.79
N GLU A 167 -18.76 -15.56 2.42
CA GLU A 167 -19.09 -15.12 1.06
C GLU A 167 -17.84 -15.00 0.16
N LEU A 168 -17.10 -16.10 0.00
CA LEU A 168 -15.78 -16.13 -0.65
C LEU A 168 -15.80 -15.73 -2.13
N GLN A 169 -16.92 -15.95 -2.82
CA GLN A 169 -17.06 -15.52 -4.22
C GLN A 169 -17.13 -14.00 -4.33
N LYS A 170 -17.90 -13.34 -3.44
CA LYS A 170 -18.00 -11.88 -3.39
C LYS A 170 -16.66 -11.26 -3.01
N SER A 171 -15.97 -11.82 -2.01
CA SER A 171 -14.62 -11.36 -1.64
C SER A 171 -13.65 -11.49 -2.82
N SER A 172 -13.64 -12.64 -3.52
CA SER A 172 -12.79 -12.87 -4.69
C SER A 172 -13.08 -11.90 -5.84
N SER A 173 -14.35 -11.55 -6.08
CA SER A 173 -14.74 -10.56 -7.09
C SER A 173 -14.14 -9.18 -6.79
N LEU A 174 -14.20 -8.74 -5.53
CA LEU A 174 -13.64 -7.46 -5.10
C LEU A 174 -12.10 -7.46 -5.10
N LEU A 175 -11.50 -8.61 -4.74
CA LEU A 175 -10.06 -8.82 -4.76
C LEU A 175 -9.50 -8.85 -6.19
N GLY A 176 -10.26 -9.40 -7.14
CA GLY A 176 -9.78 -9.67 -8.50
C GLY A 176 -8.89 -10.92 -8.58
N TRP A 177 -9.00 -11.80 -7.59
CA TRP A 177 -8.25 -13.06 -7.51
C TRP A 177 -8.95 -14.03 -6.55
N SER A 178 -8.72 -15.33 -6.73
CA SER A 178 -9.37 -16.38 -5.92
C SER A 178 -8.85 -16.36 -4.49
N PHE A 179 -9.68 -15.91 -3.56
CA PHE A 179 -9.40 -15.92 -2.14
C PHE A 179 -9.55 -17.33 -1.57
N LYS A 180 -8.56 -17.76 -0.80
CA LYS A 180 -8.62 -18.99 -0.01
C LYS A 180 -8.49 -18.56 1.44
N THR A 181 -9.31 -19.14 2.31
CA THR A 181 -9.13 -18.98 3.76
C THR A 181 -7.74 -19.44 4.14
N ILE A 182 -7.07 -18.62 4.96
CA ILE A 182 -5.75 -18.90 5.55
C ILE A 182 -5.95 -19.93 6.66
#